data_AF-U1FCJ6-F1
#
_entry.id   AF-U1FCJ6-F1
#
_cell.length_a   1.000
_cell.length_b   1.000
_cell.length_c   1.000
_cell.angle_alpha   90.00
_cell.angle_beta   90.00
_cell.angle_gamma   90.00
#
_symmetry.space_group_name_H-M   'P 1'
#
loop_
_entity.id
_entity.type
_entity.pdbx_description
1 polymer ?
#
loop_
_entity_poly.entity_id
_entity_poly.type
_entity_poly.pdbx_seq_one_letter_code
_entity_poly.pdbx_strand_id
1 'polypeptide(L)' 'LMTVSRTCLNAHVDGHRADIMMVRAARTLAAWQARTQISTDDLAQAARLVLPHRMRRRPLESVGSPDPTTPWEQRS' A
#
# COMPACT_ATOMS: atom_id res chain seq x y z
N LEU A 1 -14.26 -9.96 -1.24
CA LEU A 1 -13.59 -9.41 -2.45
C LEU A 1 -13.86 -7.91 -2.65
N MET A 2 -15.09 -7.41 -2.46
CA MET A 2 -15.39 -5.97 -2.57
C MET A 2 -14.46 -5.06 -1.74
N THR A 3 -14.10 -5.47 -0.52
CA THR A 3 -13.16 -4.71 0.35
C THR A 3 -11.77 -4.57 -0.25
N VAL A 4 -11.27 -5.62 -0.94
CA VAL A 4 -9.96 -5.62 -1.59
C VAL A 4 -9.96 -4.65 -2.77
N SER A 5 -10.92 -4.82 -3.69
CA SER A 5 -11.00 -3.96 -4.88
C SER A 5 -11.22 -2.49 -4.51
N ARG A 6 -12.01 -2.20 -3.48
CA ARG A 6 -12.18 -0.83 -2.98
C ARG A 6 -10.88 -0.25 -2.42
N THR A 7 -10.11 -1.06 -1.70
CA THR A 7 -8.81 -0.65 -1.14
C THR A 7 -7.79 -0.36 -2.25
N CYS A 8 -7.72 -1.21 -3.28
CA CYS A 8 -6.82 -1.02 -4.42
C CYS A 8 -7.20 0.19 -5.29
N LEU A 9 -8.50 0.42 -5.50
CA LEU A 9 -9.01 1.62 -6.20
C LEU A 9 -8.60 2.89 -5.47
N ASN A 10 -8.83 2.95 -4.15
CA ASN A 10 -8.45 4.09 -3.33
C ASN A 10 -6.93 4.34 -3.32
N ALA A 11 -6.14 3.27 -3.45
CA ALA A 11 -4.68 3.35 -3.53
C ALA A 11 -4.15 3.74 -4.91
N HIS A 12 -5.00 4.05 -5.90
CA HIS A 12 -4.58 4.45 -7.26
C HIS A 12 -3.63 3.44 -7.90
N VAL A 13 -3.89 2.14 -7.67
CA VAL A 13 -3.10 1.07 -8.27
C VAL A 13 -3.69 0.69 -9.61
N ASP A 14 -2.85 0.64 -10.63
CA ASP A 14 -3.26 0.24 -11.98
C ASP A 14 -3.49 -1.28 -12.06
N GLY A 15 -4.73 -1.66 -12.39
CA GLY A 15 -5.17 -3.00 -12.77
C GLY A 15 -5.37 -4.02 -11.64
N HIS A 16 -6.00 -5.15 -11.97
CA HIS A 16 -6.41 -6.20 -11.02
C HIS A 16 -5.25 -6.98 -10.37
N ARG A 17 -4.00 -6.73 -10.77
CA ARG A 17 -2.84 -7.43 -10.20
C ARG A 17 -2.69 -7.16 -8.70
N ALA A 18 -3.06 -5.96 -8.25
CA ALA A 18 -3.04 -5.63 -6.82
C ALA A 18 -4.09 -6.42 -6.04
N ASP A 19 -5.31 -6.54 -6.59
CA ASP A 19 -6.39 -7.32 -5.98
C ASP A 19 -5.97 -8.78 -5.77
N ILE A 20 -5.42 -9.40 -6.82
CA ILE A 20 -4.96 -10.80 -6.77
C ILE A 20 -3.86 -10.99 -5.73
N MET A 21 -2.87 -10.10 -5.71
CA MET A 21 -1.77 -10.21 -4.74
C MET A 21 -2.20 -9.91 -3.32
N MET A 22 -3.12 -8.98 -3.10
CA MET A 22 -3.66 -8.67 -1.76
C MET A 22 -4.43 -9.87 -1.21
N VAL A 23 -5.26 -10.54 -2.03
CA VAL A 23 -5.95 -11.78 -1.61
C VAL A 23 -4.97 -12.90 -1.32
N ARG A 24 -3.94 -13.09 -2.16
CA ARG A 24 -2.90 -14.11 -1.92
C ARG A 24 -2.14 -13.87 -0.63
N ALA A 25 -1.68 -12.64 -0.39
CA ALA A 25 -0.98 -12.26 0.83
C ALA A 25 -1.87 -12.47 2.08
N ALA A 26 -3.14 -12.03 2.03
CA ALA A 26 -4.07 -12.22 3.14
C ALA A 26 -4.35 -13.71 3.44
N ARG A 27 -4.44 -14.56 2.40
CA ARG A 27 -4.53 -16.02 2.56
C ARG A 27 -3.29 -16.60 3.21
N THR A 28 -2.10 -16.18 2.80
CA THR A 28 -0.84 -16.62 3.39
C THR A 28 -0.74 -16.23 4.86
N LEU A 29 -1.14 -15.01 5.23
CA LEU A 29 -1.16 -14.54 6.63
C LEU A 29 -2.12 -15.35 7.50
N ALA A 30 -3.32 -15.64 6.99
CA ALA A 30 -4.27 -16.51 7.68
C ALA A 30 -3.70 -17.93 7.88
N ALA A 31 -3.14 -18.53 6.84
CA ALA A 31 -2.54 -19.86 6.89
C ALA A 31 -1.31 -19.92 7.82
N TRP A 32 -0.48 -18.87 7.82
CA TRP A 32 0.66 -18.73 8.73
C TRP A 32 0.24 -18.76 10.20
N GLN A 33 -0.93 -18.19 10.50
CA GLN A 33 -1.53 -18.22 11.84
C GLN A 33 -2.41 -19.47 12.10
N ALA A 34 -2.24 -20.53 11.30
CA ALA A 34 -3.03 -21.77 11.37
C ALA A 34 -4.56 -21.56 11.25
N ARG A 35 -5.00 -20.51 10.56
CA ARG A 35 -6.41 -20.23 10.26
C ARG A 35 -6.74 -20.58 8.81
N THR A 36 -7.99 -20.93 8.56
CA THR A 36 -8.52 -21.22 7.21
C THR A 36 -9.34 -20.07 6.63
N GLN A 37 -9.70 -19.09 7.45
CA GLN A 37 -10.49 -17.91 7.08
C GLN A 37 -9.65 -16.65 7.17
N ILE A 38 -9.79 -15.78 6.17
CA ILE A 38 -9.15 -14.46 6.11
C ILE A 38 -9.88 -13.53 7.07
N SER A 39 -9.14 -12.82 7.91
CA SER A 39 -9.65 -11.76 8.77
C SER A 39 -9.43 -10.37 8.15
N THR A 40 -10.10 -9.35 8.70
CA THR A 40 -9.88 -7.94 8.33
C THR A 40 -8.44 -7.48 8.63
N ASP A 41 -7.81 -8.04 9.66
CA ASP A 41 -6.42 -7.72 10.00
C ASP A 41 -5.44 -8.26 8.94
N ASP A 42 -5.68 -9.47 8.44
CA ASP A 42 -4.88 -10.05 7.35
C ASP A 42 -4.97 -9.18 6.08
N LEU A 43 -6.15 -8.65 5.78
CA LEU A 43 -6.36 -7.73 4.65
C LEU A 43 -5.62 -6.41 4.85
N ALA A 44 -5.64 -5.86 6.07
CA ALA A 44 -4.93 -4.62 6.40
C ALA A 44 -3.41 -4.80 6.32
N GLN A 45 -2.88 -5.93 6.82
CA GLN A 45 -1.48 -6.30 6.69
C GLN A 45 -1.08 -6.50 5.22
N ALA A 46 -1.87 -7.26 4.47
CA ALA A 46 -1.64 -7.47 3.04
C ALA A 46 -1.63 -6.16 2.26
N ALA A 47 -2.52 -5.22 2.57
CA ALA A 47 -2.55 -3.90 1.94
C ALA A 47 -1.27 -3.10 2.20
N ARG A 48 -0.74 -3.11 3.43
CA ARG A 48 0.54 -2.46 3.77
C ARG A 48 1.73 -3.04 3.00
N LEU A 49 1.68 -4.33 2.68
CA LEU A 49 2.75 -5.00 1.93
C LEU A 49 2.62 -4.77 0.41
N VAL A 50 1.41 -4.87 -0.13
CA VAL A 50 1.16 -4.92 -1.59
C VAL A 50 1.06 -3.53 -2.23
N LEU A 51 0.51 -2.53 -1.53
CA LEU A 51 0.15 -1.26 -2.15
C LEU A 51 1.33 -0.30 -2.38
N PRO A 52 2.26 -0.03 -1.42
CA PRO A 52 3.18 1.11 -1.51
C PRO A 52 4.02 1.19 -2.78
N HIS A 53 4.44 0.04 -3.31
CA HIS A 53 5.27 -0.07 -4.51
C HIS A 53 4.47 -0.18 -5.81
N ARG A 54 3.14 -0.31 -5.72
CA ARG A 54 2.22 -0.38 -6.86
C ARG A 54 1.38 0.87 -7.02
N MET A 55 1.31 1.72 -5.99
CA MET A 55 0.75 3.05 -6.09
C MET A 55 1.51 3.80 -7.18
N ARG A 56 0.77 4.39 -8.12
CA ARG A 56 1.35 5.16 -9.22
C ARG A 56 1.97 6.44 -8.65
N ARG A 57 3.27 6.40 -8.32
CA ARG A 57 4.03 7.60 -8.00
C ARG A 57 4.12 8.48 -9.25
N ARG A 58 3.75 9.75 -9.12
CA ARG A 58 4.15 10.74 -10.13
C ARG A 58 5.69 10.88 -10.04
N PRO A 59 6.42 11.01 -11.17
CA PRO A 59 7.89 11.04 -11.18
C PRO A 59 8.56 12.15 -10.34
N LEU A 60 7.80 13.01 -9.66
CA LEU A 60 8.28 14.19 -8.95
C LEU A 60 7.74 14.30 -7.51
N GLU A 61 7.02 13.31 -6.99
CA GLU A 61 6.73 13.26 -5.54
C GLU A 61 7.97 12.69 -4.81
N SER A 62 8.99 13.52 -4.67
CA SER A 62 10.06 13.26 -3.72
C SER A 62 9.51 13.49 -2.31
N VAL A 63 9.79 12.55 -1.41
CA VAL A 63 9.71 12.81 0.02
C VAL A 63 10.84 13.81 0.31
N GLY A 64 10.46 15.07 0.55
CA GLY A 64 11.38 16.15 0.92
C GLY A 64 11.97 16.89 -0.28
N SER A 65 11.20 17.75 -0.94
CA SER A 65 11.80 18.97 -1.47
C SER A 65 11.84 19.99 -0.34
N PRO A 66 13.01 20.55 0.02
CA PRO A 66 13.06 21.61 1.02
C PRO A 66 12.20 22.78 0.55
N ASP A 67 11.44 23.36 1.47
CA ASP A 67 10.61 24.53 1.23
C ASP A 67 11.51 25.66 0.66
N PRO A 68 11.21 26.20 -0.54
CA PRO A 68 12.02 27.25 -1.16
C PRO A 68 12.05 28.56 -0.34
N THR A 69 11.17 28.71 0.65
CA THR A 69 11.15 29.85 1.57
C THR A 69 12.02 29.67 2.81
N THR A 70 12.64 28.50 3.01
CA THR A 70 13.52 28.27 4.16
C THR A 70 14.77 29.15 4.03
N PRO A 71 15.02 30.10 4.96
CA PRO A 71 16.21 30.94 4.92
C PRO A 71 17.47 30.09 4.95
N TRP A 72 18.46 30.46 4.13
CA TRP A 72 19.72 29.72 3.96
C TRP A 72 20.55 29.58 5.25
N GLU A 73 20.27 30.40 6.26
CA GLU A 73 20.88 30.36 7.61
C GLU A 73 20.54 29.10 8.42
N GLN A 74 19.51 28.32 8.03
CA GLN A 74 19.05 27.14 8.77
C GLN A 74 19.40 25.80 8.10
N ARG A 75 20.26 25.81 7.09
CA ARG A 75 20.76 24.61 6.40
C ARG A 75 22.15 24.24 6.96
N SER A 76 22.17 23.63 8.14
CA SER A 76 23.39 23.03 8.74
C SER A 76 23.89 21.82 7.97
#